data_AF-A0A6V7VN46-F1
#
_entry.id   AF-A0A6V7VN46-F1
#
_cell.length_a   1.000
_cell.length_b   1.000
_cell.length_c   1.000
_cell.angle_alpha   90.00
_cell.angle_beta   90.00
_cell.angle_gamma   90.00
#
_symmetry.space_group_name_H-M   'P 1'
#
loop_
_entity.id
_entity.type
_entity.pdbx_description
1 polymer ?
#
loop_
_entity_poly.entity_id
_entity_poly.type
_entity_poly.pdbx_seq_one_letter_code
_entity_poly.pdbx_strand_id
1 'polypeptide(L)'
;MPNIKKSHSAWLREWISKFPDGIYTTDGKIIFCQPCNQQISCSQYAQLKQHSASSKHKINTEQQRKSKQQFLAEAFPNTSDADSFVEELCDSLIAANIPFLKINNPSLNHFLTKYCKRNIPDESTLRKNYLEICYKRTISRIKQKLGTGYVWCSVEKQLIAAAVMWQI
;
A
#
# COMPACT_ATOMS: atom_id res chain seq x y z
N MET A 1 20.06 -43.10 30.79
CA MET A 1 19.73 -42.36 29.55
C MET A 1 20.94 -41.51 29.19
N PRO A 2 21.56 -41.63 28.00
CA PRO A 2 22.80 -40.92 27.70
C PRO A 2 22.55 -39.42 27.49
N ASN A 3 23.41 -38.59 28.09
CA ASN A 3 23.38 -37.13 28.03
C ASN A 3 23.86 -36.66 26.65
N ILE A 4 22.93 -36.55 25.69
CA ILE A 4 23.22 -36.06 24.34
C ILE A 4 23.54 -34.57 24.44
N LYS A 5 24.80 -34.21 24.21
CA LYS A 5 25.24 -32.81 24.13
C LYS A 5 24.43 -32.12 23.04
N LYS A 6 23.56 -31.17 23.42
CA LYS A 6 22.80 -30.33 22.47
C LYS A 6 23.76 -29.70 21.46
N SER A 7 23.46 -29.80 20.17
CA SER A 7 24.25 -29.17 19.11
C SER A 7 24.23 -27.63 19.25
N HIS A 8 25.29 -26.96 18.79
CA HIS A 8 25.39 -25.50 18.85
C HIS A 8 24.19 -24.81 18.18
N SER A 9 23.69 -25.36 17.07
CA SER A 9 22.51 -24.86 16.37
C SER A 9 21.21 -24.99 17.19
N ALA A 10 21.08 -26.02 18.03
CA ALA A 10 19.93 -26.18 18.92
C ALA A 10 19.93 -25.11 20.02
N TRP A 11 21.11 -24.78 20.56
CA TRP A 11 21.25 -23.69 21.54
C TRP A 11 20.91 -22.32 20.95
N LEU A 12 21.34 -22.01 19.72
CA LEU A 12 21.02 -20.72 19.08
C LEU A 12 19.50 -20.54 18.89
N ARG A 13 18.79 -21.59 18.47
CA ARG A 13 17.33 -21.55 18.33
C ARG A 13 16.63 -21.39 19.68
N GLU A 14 17.10 -22.07 20.72
CA GLU A 14 16.58 -21.92 22.07
C GLU A 14 16.78 -20.50 22.61
N TRP A 15 17.91 -19.87 22.30
CA TRP A 15 18.19 -18.48 22.70
C TRP A 15 17.29 -17.47 21.98
N ILE A 16 17.09 -17.63 20.66
CA ILE A 16 16.22 -16.75 19.87
C ILE A 16 14.76 -16.86 20.33
N SER A 17 14.30 -18.07 20.67
CA SER A 17 12.93 -18.30 21.18
C SER A 17 12.60 -17.50 22.45
N LYS A 18 13.63 -17.15 23.27
CA LYS A 18 13.44 -16.35 24.48
C LYS A 18 13.26 -14.85 24.21
N PHE A 19 13.45 -14.39 22.96
CA PHE A 19 13.21 -13.00 22.57
C PHE A 19 11.89 -12.89 21.79
N PRO A 20 10.90 -12.13 22.30
CA PRO A 20 9.72 -11.79 21.50
C PRO A 20 10.12 -10.83 20.37
N ASP A 21 9.39 -10.88 19.25
CA ASP A 21 9.47 -10.00 18.07
C ASP A 21 10.34 -10.43 16.87
N GLY A 22 10.87 -11.66 16.82
CA GLY A 22 11.52 -12.16 15.59
C GLY A 22 12.70 -11.32 15.09
N ILE A 23 13.31 -10.55 16.01
CA ILE A 23 14.38 -9.58 15.77
C ILE A 23 15.69 -10.25 15.32
N TYR A 24 15.84 -11.53 15.67
CA TYR A 24 17.03 -12.34 15.43
C TYR A 24 16.71 -13.50 14.49
N THR A 25 17.49 -13.63 13.42
CA THR A 25 17.46 -14.78 12.50
C THR A 25 18.72 -15.62 12.65
N THR A 26 18.65 -16.93 12.37
CA THR A 26 19.82 -17.80 12.46
C THR A 26 19.89 -18.82 11.33
N ASP A 27 21.07 -18.94 10.73
CA ASP A 27 21.42 -20.00 9.77
C ASP A 27 22.07 -21.22 10.45
N GLY A 28 21.90 -21.35 11.78
CA GLY A 28 22.42 -22.46 12.58
C GLY A 28 23.90 -22.36 12.97
N LYS A 29 24.64 -21.40 12.41
CA LYS A 29 26.04 -21.10 12.78
C LYS A 29 26.20 -19.74 13.45
N ILE A 30 25.39 -18.76 13.04
CA ILE A 30 25.51 -17.36 13.46
C ILE A 30 24.12 -16.80 13.77
N ILE A 31 24.04 -15.76 14.61
CA ILE A 31 22.81 -15.01 14.84
C ILE A 31 22.93 -13.68 14.09
N PHE A 32 21.93 -13.35 13.30
CA PHE A 32 21.84 -12.09 12.60
C PHE A 32 20.77 -11.21 13.24
N CYS A 33 21.11 -9.95 13.47
CA CYS A 33 20.20 -8.96 14.05
C CYS A 33 19.63 -8.08 12.96
N GLN A 34 18.32 -8.17 12.71
CA GLN A 34 17.63 -7.43 11.65
C GLN A 34 17.67 -5.89 11.86
N PRO A 35 17.48 -5.34 13.08
CA PRO A 35 17.64 -3.91 13.32
C PRO A 35 19.06 -3.40 13.13
N CYS A 36 20.07 -4.20 13.51
CA CYS A 36 21.46 -3.79 13.44
C CYS A 36 22.10 -4.09 12.07
N ASN A 37 21.43 -4.86 11.20
CA ASN A 37 21.96 -5.37 9.94
C ASN A 37 23.37 -5.99 10.08
N GLN A 38 23.60 -6.68 11.19
CA GLN A 38 24.93 -7.18 11.57
C GLN A 38 24.85 -8.59 12.13
N GLN A 39 25.89 -9.36 11.82
CA GLN A 39 26.13 -10.67 12.41
C GLN A 39 26.65 -10.51 13.84
N ILE A 40 26.05 -11.25 14.77
CA ILE A 40 26.50 -11.37 16.15
C ILE A 40 27.27 -12.69 16.28
N SER A 41 28.57 -12.60 16.50
CA SER A 41 29.39 -13.75 16.91
C SER A 41 29.18 -14.02 18.40
N CYS A 42 28.08 -14.69 18.75
CA CYS A 42 27.78 -15.05 20.13
C CYS A 42 28.15 -16.51 20.42
N SER A 43 29.06 -16.71 21.38
CA SER A 43 29.37 -18.01 21.96
C SER A 43 28.51 -18.32 23.19
N GLN A 44 27.84 -17.31 23.76
CA GLN A 44 26.98 -17.43 24.94
C GLN A 44 25.75 -16.52 24.88
N TYR A 45 24.66 -16.93 25.53
CA TYR A 45 23.40 -16.17 25.63
C TYR A 45 23.58 -14.74 26.20
N ALA A 46 24.52 -14.57 27.13
CA ALA A 46 24.78 -13.26 27.76
C ALA A 46 25.21 -12.19 26.73
N GLN A 47 25.96 -12.58 25.69
CA GLN A 47 26.40 -11.66 24.63
C GLN A 47 25.23 -11.20 23.76
N LEU A 48 24.26 -12.08 23.51
CA LEU A 48 23.03 -11.73 22.80
C LEU A 48 22.16 -10.77 23.64
N LYS A 49 22.07 -11.02 24.95
CA LYS A 49 21.38 -10.12 25.89
C LYS A 49 22.04 -8.75 25.94
N GLN A 50 23.37 -8.69 25.98
CA GLN A 50 24.12 -7.42 25.96
C GLN A 50 23.95 -6.66 24.64
N HIS A 51 23.94 -7.38 23.50
CA HIS A 51 23.66 -6.76 22.20
C HIS A 51 22.26 -6.12 22.17
N SER A 52 21.23 -6.84 22.65
CA SER A 52 19.85 -6.32 22.72
C SER A 52 19.74 -5.07 23.61
N ALA A 53 20.58 -4.97 24.64
CA ALA A 53 20.62 -3.84 25.55
C ALA A 53 21.45 -2.65 25.03
N SER A 54 22.22 -2.84 23.96
CA SER A 54 23.09 -1.81 23.39
C SER A 54 22.30 -0.61 22.87
N SER A 55 22.83 0.60 23.07
CA SER A 55 22.24 1.85 22.58
C SER A 55 22.03 1.83 21.07
N LYS A 56 22.95 1.22 20.30
CA LYS A 56 22.82 1.08 18.83
C LYS A 56 21.59 0.27 18.45
N HIS A 57 21.33 -0.84 19.16
CA HIS A 57 20.18 -1.70 18.91
C HIS A 57 18.86 -0.99 19.21
N LYS A 58 18.79 -0.24 20.31
CA LYS A 58 17.59 0.52 20.70
C LYS A 58 17.25 1.60 19.67
N ILE A 59 18.24 2.39 19.26
CA ILE A 59 18.07 3.46 18.26
C ILE A 59 17.59 2.88 16.92
N ASN A 60 18.24 1.82 16.44
CA ASN A 60 17.86 1.21 15.16
C ASN A 60 16.48 0.57 15.20
N THR A 61 16.12 -0.07 16.31
CA THR A 61 14.78 -0.65 16.51
C THR A 61 13.70 0.43 16.51
N GLU A 62 13.94 1.58 17.16
CA GLU A 62 13.04 2.73 17.11
C GLU A 62 12.94 3.35 15.71
N GLN A 63 14.05 3.46 14.98
CA GLN A 63 14.07 3.96 13.60
C GLN A 63 13.30 3.03 12.65
N GLN A 64 13.44 1.70 12.76
CA GLN A 64 12.66 0.76 11.96
C GLN A 64 11.16 0.84 12.26
N ARG A 65 10.77 1.07 13.53
CA ARG A 65 9.37 1.31 13.90
C ARG A 65 8.81 2.58 13.26
N LYS A 66 9.60 3.66 13.20
CA LYS A 66 9.23 4.91 12.50
C LYS A 66 9.19 4.74 10.97
N SER A 67 10.14 4.01 10.39
CA SER A 67 10.23 3.75 8.95
C SER A 67 9.10 2.87 8.42
N LYS A 68 8.63 1.88 9.20
CA LYS A 68 7.43 1.08 8.85
C LYS A 68 6.14 1.90 8.76
N GLN A 69 6.07 3.09 9.35
CA GLN A 69 4.92 4.00 9.20
C GLN A 69 5.02 4.90 7.95
N GLN A 70 6.07 4.77 7.13
CA GLN A 70 6.32 5.63 5.97
C GLN A 70 6.46 4.88 4.64
N PHE A 71 6.00 3.63 4.56
CA PHE A 71 5.81 3.00 3.26
C PHE A 71 4.34 3.13 2.87
N LEU A 72 4.01 4.23 2.17
CA LEU A 72 2.87 4.25 1.27
C LEU A 72 3.21 3.28 0.14
N ALA A 73 3.02 1.98 0.40
CA ALA A 73 2.73 1.07 -0.68
C ALA A 73 1.54 1.70 -1.40
N GLU A 74 1.70 1.93 -2.70
CA GLU A 74 0.62 2.27 -3.61
C GLU A 74 -0.44 1.17 -3.47
N ALA A 75 -1.37 1.39 -2.54
CA ALA A 75 -2.55 0.58 -2.40
C ALA A 75 -3.43 0.94 -3.60
N PHE A 76 -3.09 0.38 -4.76
CA PHE A 76 -4.10 0.03 -5.73
C PHE A 76 -5.06 -0.89 -4.98
N PRO A 77 -6.32 -0.49 -4.71
CA PRO A 77 -7.23 -1.40 -4.07
C PRO A 77 -7.41 -2.59 -5.00
N ASN A 78 -6.91 -3.74 -4.56
CA ASN A 78 -7.34 -5.03 -5.06
C ASN A 78 -8.87 -5.04 -4.97
N THR A 79 -9.52 -5.42 -6.06
CA THR A 79 -10.91 -5.14 -6.42
C THR A 79 -11.98 -5.89 -5.59
N SER A 80 -11.79 -6.05 -4.28
CA SER A 80 -12.75 -6.75 -3.41
C SER A 80 -13.44 -5.88 -2.35
N ASP A 81 -12.97 -4.65 -2.07
CA ASP A 81 -13.54 -3.75 -1.06
C ASP A 81 -13.79 -2.32 -1.58
N ALA A 82 -14.20 -2.17 -2.84
CA ALA A 82 -14.61 -0.86 -3.34
C ALA A 82 -15.94 -0.44 -2.68
N ASP A 83 -15.99 0.76 -2.09
CA ASP A 83 -17.20 1.26 -1.44
C ASP A 83 -18.25 1.58 -2.50
N SER A 84 -19.37 0.86 -2.47
CA SER A 84 -20.48 1.02 -3.42
C SER A 84 -21.03 2.45 -3.42
N PHE A 85 -21.04 3.13 -2.27
CA PHE A 85 -21.45 4.53 -2.19
C PHE A 85 -20.53 5.44 -3.02
N VAL A 86 -19.22 5.22 -2.93
CA VAL A 86 -18.23 6.04 -3.64
C VAL A 86 -18.27 5.75 -5.14
N GLU A 87 -18.49 4.49 -5.53
CA GLU A 87 -18.71 4.14 -6.93
C GLU A 87 -19.93 4.84 -7.53
N GLU A 88 -21.08 4.81 -6.84
CA GLU A 88 -22.31 5.46 -7.30
C GLU A 88 -22.15 6.98 -7.36
N LEU A 89 -21.45 7.57 -6.39
CA LEU A 89 -21.11 8.99 -6.41
C LEU A 89 -20.24 9.32 -7.63
N CYS A 90 -19.19 8.54 -7.89
CA CYS A 90 -18.30 8.71 -9.04
C CYS A 90 -19.09 8.65 -10.37
N ASP A 91 -19.91 7.61 -10.54
CA ASP A 91 -20.76 7.44 -11.72
C ASP A 91 -21.72 8.62 -11.90
N SER A 92 -22.34 9.10 -10.82
CA SER A 92 -23.29 10.21 -10.87
C SER A 92 -22.63 11.52 -11.33
N LEU A 93 -21.41 11.79 -10.88
CA LEU A 93 -20.66 12.97 -11.32
C LEU A 93 -20.28 12.88 -12.79
N ILE A 94 -19.80 11.72 -13.24
CA ILE A 94 -19.46 11.49 -14.66
C ILE A 94 -20.71 11.67 -15.53
N ALA A 95 -21.83 11.06 -15.13
CA ALA A 95 -23.09 11.14 -15.86
C ALA A 95 -23.62 12.58 -15.94
N ALA A 96 -23.41 13.38 -14.90
CA ALA A 96 -23.78 14.79 -14.86
C ALA A 96 -22.73 15.72 -15.52
N ASN A 97 -21.65 15.18 -16.07
CA ASN A 97 -20.50 15.93 -16.60
C ASN A 97 -19.91 16.92 -15.58
N ILE A 98 -19.85 16.52 -14.30
CA ILE A 98 -19.29 17.31 -13.20
C ILE A 98 -17.83 16.88 -12.97
N PRO A 99 -16.85 17.81 -13.13
CA PRO A 99 -15.46 17.50 -12.83
C PRO A 99 -15.25 17.16 -11.35
N PHE A 100 -14.48 16.11 -11.07
CA PHE A 100 -14.18 15.67 -9.69
C PHE A 100 -13.55 16.76 -8.83
N LEU A 101 -12.82 17.71 -9.42
CA LEU A 101 -12.24 18.86 -8.70
C LEU A 101 -13.30 19.64 -7.91
N LYS A 102 -14.57 19.65 -8.37
CA LYS A 102 -15.65 20.35 -7.67
C LYS A 102 -15.95 19.76 -6.30
N ILE A 103 -15.68 18.47 -6.06
CA ILE A 103 -15.85 17.82 -4.75
C ILE A 103 -14.86 18.35 -3.71
N ASN A 104 -13.69 18.81 -4.13
CA ASN A 104 -12.72 19.41 -3.22
C ASN A 104 -13.15 20.81 -2.73
N ASN A 105 -14.24 21.38 -3.27
CA ASN A 105 -14.78 22.61 -2.74
C ASN A 105 -15.28 22.38 -1.30
N PRO A 106 -14.78 23.13 -0.30
CA PRO A 106 -15.12 22.89 1.11
C PRO A 106 -16.62 22.99 1.41
N SER A 107 -17.33 23.93 0.78
CA SER A 107 -18.77 24.11 0.99
C SER A 107 -19.57 22.93 0.46
N LEU A 108 -19.24 22.45 -0.74
CA LEU A 108 -19.88 21.27 -1.32
C LEU A 108 -19.56 20.01 -0.51
N ASN A 109 -18.29 19.82 -0.16
CA ASN A 109 -17.85 18.67 0.63
C ASN A 109 -18.55 18.64 2.00
N HIS A 110 -18.61 19.80 2.69
CA HIS A 110 -19.30 19.93 3.97
C HIS A 110 -20.80 19.61 3.85
N PHE A 111 -21.46 20.14 2.81
CA PHE A 111 -22.87 19.84 2.53
C PHE A 111 -23.09 18.33 2.36
N LEU A 112 -22.32 17.69 1.48
CA LEU A 112 -22.44 16.26 1.21
C LEU A 112 -22.12 15.42 2.46
N THR A 113 -21.05 15.74 3.18
CA THR A 113 -20.67 15.05 4.42
C THR A 113 -21.77 15.15 5.48
N LYS A 114 -22.40 16.32 5.63
CA LYS A 114 -23.49 16.56 6.58
C LYS A 114 -24.71 15.71 6.29
N TYR A 115 -25.16 15.66 5.04
CA TYR A 115 -26.40 14.97 4.67
C TYR A 115 -26.21 13.46 4.43
N CYS A 116 -25.07 13.06 3.87
CA CYS A 116 -24.74 11.65 3.64
C CYS A 116 -24.24 10.95 4.91
N LYS A 117 -23.88 11.71 5.97
CA LYS A 117 -23.32 11.21 7.24
C LYS A 117 -22.09 10.32 7.04
N ARG A 118 -21.30 10.62 6.01
CA ARG A 118 -20.10 9.88 5.61
C ARG A 118 -19.07 10.88 5.11
N ASN A 119 -17.80 10.53 5.27
CA ASN A 119 -16.72 11.33 4.70
C ASN A 119 -16.73 11.20 3.17
N ILE A 120 -16.68 12.33 2.46
CA ILE A 120 -16.67 12.35 1.01
C ILE A 120 -15.21 12.26 0.53
N PRO A 121 -14.90 11.32 -0.39
CA PRO A 121 -13.56 11.18 -0.94
C PRO A 121 -13.15 12.43 -1.71
N ASP A 122 -11.86 12.73 -1.70
CA ASP A 122 -11.32 13.82 -2.50
C ASP A 122 -11.16 13.42 -3.97
N GLU A 123 -10.93 14.43 -4.81
CA GLU A 123 -10.72 14.29 -6.24
C GLU A 123 -9.65 13.26 -6.61
N SER A 124 -8.53 13.20 -5.88
CA SER A 124 -7.46 12.25 -6.18
C SER A 124 -7.86 10.82 -5.87
N THR A 125 -8.61 10.58 -4.78
CA THR A 125 -9.16 9.26 -4.46
C THR A 125 -10.13 8.79 -5.54
N LEU A 126 -11.07 9.64 -5.99
CA LEU A 126 -12.01 9.31 -7.06
C LEU A 126 -11.28 8.97 -8.37
N ARG A 127 -10.30 9.79 -8.74
CA ARG A 127 -9.54 9.62 -9.99
C ARG A 127 -8.69 8.34 -9.99
N LYS A 128 -8.00 8.03 -8.90
CA LYS A 128 -7.06 6.90 -8.84
C LYS A 128 -7.75 5.57 -8.62
N ASN A 129 -8.75 5.53 -7.74
CA ASN A 129 -9.30 4.26 -7.25
C ASN A 129 -10.61 3.87 -7.93
N TYR A 130 -11.42 4.85 -8.36
CA TYR A 130 -12.80 4.58 -8.80
C TYR A 130 -13.03 4.84 -10.30
N LEU A 131 -12.30 5.78 -10.91
CA LEU A 131 -12.49 6.11 -12.32
C LEU A 131 -12.25 4.91 -13.26
N GLU A 132 -11.21 4.12 -13.01
CA GLU A 132 -10.91 2.93 -13.81
C GLU A 132 -12.04 1.87 -13.72
N ILE A 133 -12.60 1.70 -12.52
CA ILE A 133 -13.72 0.78 -12.28
C ILE A 133 -14.94 1.22 -13.09
N CYS A 134 -15.29 2.51 -13.00
CA CYS A 134 -16.44 3.10 -13.72
C CYS A 134 -16.27 2.98 -15.25
N TYR A 135 -15.05 3.21 -15.75
CA TYR A 135 -14.71 3.03 -17.16
C TYR A 135 -14.88 1.58 -17.61
N LYS A 136 -14.27 0.62 -16.90
CA LYS A 136 -14.37 -0.81 -17.22
C LYS A 136 -15.82 -1.28 -17.21
N ARG A 137 -16.61 -0.86 -16.21
CA ARG A 137 -18.05 -1.15 -16.13
C ARG A 137 -18.81 -0.62 -17.35
N THR A 138 -18.54 0.63 -17.75
CA THR A 138 -19.19 1.25 -18.91
C THR A 138 -18.84 0.55 -20.21
N ILE A 139 -17.56 0.23 -20.43
CA ILE A 139 -17.11 -0.53 -21.61
C ILE A 139 -17.76 -1.91 -21.65
N SER A 140 -17.80 -2.62 -20.52
CA SER A 140 -18.46 -3.93 -20.43
C SER A 140 -19.95 -3.84 -20.77
N ARG A 141 -20.65 -2.81 -20.28
CA ARG A 141 -22.06 -2.56 -20.63
C ARG A 141 -22.26 -2.28 -22.11
N ILE A 142 -21.36 -1.49 -22.73
CA ILE A 142 -21.40 -1.23 -24.17
C ILE A 142 -21.18 -2.52 -24.96
N LYS A 143 -20.17 -3.32 -24.60
CA LYS A 143 -19.90 -4.62 -25.22
C LYS A 143 -21.09 -5.57 -25.12
N GLN A 144 -21.72 -5.66 -23.94
CA GLN A 144 -22.92 -6.48 -23.75
C GLN A 144 -24.08 -6.04 -24.66
N LYS A 145 -24.29 -4.72 -24.82
CA LYS A 145 -25.33 -4.19 -25.72
C LYS A 145 -25.05 -4.47 -27.20
N LEU A 146 -23.79 -4.50 -27.60
CA LEU A 146 -23.38 -4.74 -28.98
C LEU A 146 -23.36 -6.23 -29.34
N GLY A 147 -23.23 -7.12 -28.35
CA GLY A 147 -23.18 -8.57 -28.56
C GLY A 147 -21.99 -8.97 -29.43
N THR A 148 -22.27 -9.66 -30.54
CA THR A 148 -21.28 -10.08 -31.56
C THR A 148 -21.14 -9.11 -32.73
N GLY A 149 -21.83 -7.95 -32.68
CA GLY A 149 -21.81 -6.97 -33.76
C GLY A 149 -20.44 -6.29 -33.95
N TYR A 150 -20.10 -5.98 -35.19
CA TYR A 150 -18.91 -5.19 -35.51
C TYR A 150 -19.12 -3.72 -35.17
N VAL A 151 -18.11 -3.07 -34.58
CA VAL A 151 -18.12 -1.64 -34.26
C VAL A 151 -17.26 -0.91 -35.28
N TRP A 152 -17.84 0.09 -35.95
CA TRP A 152 -17.10 1.02 -36.78
C TRP A 152 -16.85 2.31 -36.01
N CYS A 153 -15.59 2.69 -35.86
CA CYS A 153 -15.18 3.92 -35.18
C CYS A 153 -14.50 4.85 -36.18
N SER A 154 -15.01 6.08 -36.29
CA SER A 154 -14.34 7.19 -36.99
C SER A 154 -13.69 8.10 -35.97
N VAL A 155 -12.47 8.57 -36.25
CA VAL A 155 -11.77 9.55 -35.43
C VAL A 155 -11.78 10.88 -36.15
N GLU A 156 -12.49 11.85 -35.61
CA GLU A 156 -12.42 13.23 -36.07
C GLU A 156 -11.34 13.98 -35.30
N LYS A 157 -10.36 14.55 -36.00
CA LYS A 157 -9.27 15.31 -35.38
C LYS A 157 -9.70 16.78 -35.25
N GLN A 158 -10.04 17.20 -34.04
CA GLN A 158 -10.15 18.64 -33.75
C GLN A 158 -8.75 19.20 -33.47
N LEU A 159 -8.29 20.11 -34.33
CA LEU A 159 -7.08 20.90 -34.11
C LEU A 159 -7.38 21.96 -33.05
N ILE A 160 -7.13 21.63 -31.78
CA ILE A 160 -6.99 22.67 -30.76
C ILE A 160 -5.63 23.30 -31.02
N ALA A 161 -5.62 24.54 -31.50
CA ALA A 161 -4.42 25.33 -31.71
C ALA A 161 -3.75 25.65 -30.35
N ALA A 162 -3.09 24.66 -29.75
CA ALA A 162 -2.12 24.89 -28.70
C ALA A 162 -0.83 25.32 -29.39
N ALA A 163 -0.61 26.63 -29.44
CA ALA A 163 0.69 27.21 -29.74
C ALA A 163 1.69 26.76 -28.65
N VAL A 164 2.25 25.57 -28.83
CA VAL A 164 3.44 25.13 -28.10
C VAL A 164 4.58 25.20 -29.10
N MET A 165 5.30 26.31 -29.02
CA MET A 165 6.64 26.48 -29.58
C MET A 165 7.49 25.29 -29.18
N TRP A 166 7.68 24.35 -30.10
CA TRP A 166 8.81 23.43 -30.02
C TRP A 166 10.03 24.21 -30.50
N GLN A 167 10.77 24.78 -29.55
CA GLN A 167 12.15 25.15 -29.80
C GLN A 167 12.98 23.87 -29.83
N ILE A 168 13.59 23.64 -31.00
CA ILE A 168 14.69 22.71 -31.23
C ILE A 168 15.90 23.15 -30.40
#